data_AF-A0A0C1MWN9-F1
#
_entry.id   AF-A0A0C1MWN9-F1
#
_cell.length_a   1.000
_cell.length_b   1.000
_cell.length_c   1.000
_cell.angle_alpha   90.00
_cell.angle_beta   90.00
_cell.angle_gamma   90.00
#
_symmetry.space_group_name_H-M   'P 1'
#
loop_
_entity.id
_entity.type
_entity.pdbx_description
1 polymer ?
#
loop_
_entity_poly.entity_id
_entity_poly.type
_entity_poly.pdbx_seq_one_letter_code
_entity_poly.pdbx_strand_id
1 'polypeptide(L)'
;MENTIPPYKYPFWVVILSAAVLCSLLYSLLSLPKYFVASKELKAGRNAYVQKQYDEAIKSYELVLIKVPNSKEAKISLAEVYFAKGQVTDIEKAVSYLKGVHLNKSDRVRLIMNMPEIYQQYFENIRE
;
A
#
# COMPACT_ATOMS: atom_id res chain seq x y z
N MET A 1 -21.91 -42.45 44.16
CA MET A 1 -21.85 -42.85 42.74
C MET A 1 -21.11 -41.74 42.01
N GLU A 2 -19.83 -41.94 41.77
CA GLU A 2 -18.94 -40.92 41.20
C GLU A 2 -19.26 -40.77 39.71
N ASN A 3 -19.88 -39.66 39.34
CA ASN A 3 -20.39 -39.43 38.00
C ASN A 3 -19.25 -38.90 37.11
N THR A 4 -18.32 -39.78 36.75
CA THR A 4 -17.14 -39.40 35.94
C THR A 4 -17.50 -39.43 34.45
N ILE A 5 -17.72 -38.24 33.87
CA ILE A 5 -17.89 -38.09 32.42
C ILE A 5 -16.56 -38.47 31.75
N PRO A 6 -16.53 -39.37 30.75
CA PRO A 6 -15.29 -39.74 30.08
C PRO A 6 -14.66 -38.51 29.40
N PRO A 7 -13.31 -38.37 29.42
CA PRO A 7 -12.64 -37.21 28.86
C PRO A 7 -12.95 -37.07 27.36
N TYR A 8 -13.50 -35.92 26.99
CA TYR A 8 -13.92 -35.63 25.62
C TYR A 8 -12.70 -35.65 24.68
N LYS A 9 -12.68 -36.61 23.74
CA LYS A 9 -11.64 -36.70 22.70
C LYS A 9 -12.10 -35.95 21.46
N TYR A 10 -11.46 -34.82 21.17
CA TYR A 10 -11.72 -34.09 19.94
C TYR A 10 -11.38 -34.95 18.72
N PRO A 11 -12.22 -34.94 17.67
CA PRO A 11 -11.91 -35.63 16.43
C PRO A 11 -10.68 -34.99 15.77
N PHE A 12 -9.85 -35.82 15.15
CA PHE A 12 -8.55 -35.44 14.58
C PHE A 12 -8.62 -34.21 13.64
N TRP A 13 -9.71 -34.09 12.87
CA TRP A 13 -9.94 -32.98 11.95
C TRP A 13 -10.12 -31.63 12.66
N VAL A 14 -10.70 -31.59 13.86
CA VAL A 14 -10.86 -30.34 14.64
C VAL A 14 -9.51 -29.83 15.15
N VAL A 15 -8.62 -30.74 15.54
CA VAL A 15 -7.25 -30.40 15.93
C VAL A 15 -6.49 -29.83 14.74
N ILE A 16 -6.59 -30.47 13.56
CA ILE A 16 -5.97 -29.95 12.33
C ILE A 16 -6.51 -28.56 11.95
N LEU A 17 -7.83 -28.36 11.98
CA LEU A 17 -8.44 -27.07 11.67
C LEU A 17 -8.00 -25.99 12.66
N SER A 18 -7.97 -26.29 13.97
CA SER A 18 -7.50 -25.35 14.99
C SER A 18 -6.03 -24.96 14.80
N ALA A 19 -5.18 -25.94 14.44
CA ALA A 19 -3.78 -25.70 14.13
C ALA A 19 -3.61 -24.84 12.86
N ALA A 20 -4.42 -25.08 11.82
CA ALA A 20 -4.39 -24.30 10.59
C ALA A 20 -4.81 -22.83 10.82
N VAL A 21 -5.83 -22.59 11.64
CA VAL A 21 -6.26 -21.24 12.04
C VAL A 21 -5.16 -20.56 12.86
N LEU A 22 -4.57 -21.25 13.83
CA LEU A 22 -3.45 -20.73 14.62
C LEU A 22 -2.23 -20.39 13.76
N CYS A 23 -1.87 -21.24 12.81
CA CYS A 23 -0.78 -20.98 11.86
C CYS A 23 -1.07 -19.77 10.97
N SER A 24 -2.32 -19.61 10.51
CA SER A 24 -2.73 -18.46 9.70
C SER A 24 -2.68 -17.15 10.50
N LEU A 25 -3.10 -17.19 11.77
CA LEU A 25 -3.00 -16.07 12.70
C LEU A 25 -1.53 -15.72 12.99
N LEU A 26 -0.69 -16.73 13.26
CA LEU A 26 0.75 -16.52 13.46
C LEU A 26 1.41 -15.91 12.23
N TYR A 27 1.07 -16.40 11.04
CA TYR A 27 1.60 -15.85 9.79
C TYR A 27 1.21 -14.37 9.60
N SER A 28 -0.06 -14.04 9.87
CA SER A 28 -0.53 -12.65 9.87
C SER A 28 0.24 -11.79 10.88
N LEU A 29 0.47 -12.31 12.09
CA LEU A 29 1.22 -11.62 13.14
C LEU A 29 2.69 -11.38 12.77
N LEU A 30 3.34 -12.35 12.11
CA LEU A 30 4.70 -12.19 11.60
C LEU A 30 4.81 -11.15 10.47
N SER A 31 3.73 -10.85 9.76
CA SER A 31 3.71 -9.85 8.70
C SER A 31 3.59 -8.41 9.24
N LEU A 32 3.10 -8.22 10.47
CA LEU A 32 2.85 -6.92 11.10
C LEU A 32 4.06 -5.97 11.15
N PRO A 33 5.29 -6.41 11.47
CA PRO A 33 6.44 -5.49 11.50
C PRO A 33 6.68 -4.80 10.16
N LYS A 34 6.39 -5.47 9.03
CA LYS A 34 6.55 -4.91 7.69
C LYS A 34 5.53 -3.78 7.43
N TYR A 35 4.27 -4.01 7.81
CA TYR A 35 3.19 -3.01 7.64
C TYR A 35 3.34 -1.82 8.59
N PHE A 36 3.85 -2.06 9.80
CA PHE A 36 4.10 -0.99 10.78
C PHE A 36 5.17 -0.01 10.28
N VAL A 37 6.31 -0.53 9.79
CA VAL A 37 7.38 0.29 9.21
C VAL A 37 6.89 1.01 7.96
N ALA A 38 6.20 0.31 7.06
CA ALA A 38 5.62 0.90 5.86
C ALA A 38 4.67 2.07 6.18
N SER A 39 3.81 1.92 7.19
CA SER A 39 2.87 2.99 7.58
C SER A 39 3.59 4.22 8.14
N LYS A 40 4.67 4.01 8.92
CA LYS A 40 5.51 5.09 9.42
C LYS A 40 6.18 5.86 8.28
N GLU A 41 6.79 5.15 7.34
CA GLU A 41 7.46 5.75 6.17
C GLU A 41 6.46 6.47 5.26
N LEU A 42 5.24 5.94 5.11
CA LEU A 42 4.18 6.60 4.35
C LEU A 42 3.80 7.96 4.97
N LYS A 43 3.72 8.02 6.30
CA LYS A 43 3.48 9.28 7.02
C LYS A 43 4.66 10.25 6.89
N ALA A 44 5.88 9.75 6.97
CA ALA A 44 7.09 10.56 6.79
C ALA A 44 7.14 11.17 5.38
N GLY A 45 6.90 10.36 4.35
CA GLY A 45 6.84 10.82 2.96
C GLY A 45 5.75 11.86 2.73
N ARG A 46 4.57 11.68 3.35
CA ARG A 46 3.49 12.68 3.29
C ARG A 46 3.88 14.01 3.92
N ASN A 47 4.56 13.97 5.07
CA ASN A 47 5.05 15.19 5.71
C ASN A 47 6.09 15.90 4.84
N ALA A 48 7.07 15.17 4.31
CA ALA A 48 8.08 15.71 3.40
C ALA A 48 7.45 16.34 2.15
N TYR A 49 6.44 15.68 1.56
CA TYR A 49 5.69 16.21 0.42
C TYR A 49 4.99 17.54 0.74
N VAL A 50 4.33 17.65 1.89
CA VAL A 50 3.69 18.90 2.34
C VAL A 50 4.73 20.02 2.52
N GLN A 51 5.94 19.68 2.96
CA GLN A 51 7.06 20.61 3.08
C GLN A 51 7.77 20.91 1.75
N LYS A 52 7.27 20.39 0.61
CA LYS A 52 7.87 20.48 -0.73
C LYS A 52 9.27 19.86 -0.82
N GLN A 53 9.62 19.00 0.13
CA GLN A 53 10.84 18.20 0.17
C GLN A 53 10.64 16.95 -0.69
N TYR A 54 10.63 17.13 -2.01
CA TYR A 54 10.21 16.09 -2.95
C TYR A 54 11.15 14.89 -2.97
N ASP A 55 12.47 15.10 -2.85
CA ASP A 55 13.44 14.00 -2.87
C ASP A 55 13.37 13.14 -1.59
N GLU A 56 13.14 13.76 -0.43
CA GLU A 56 12.87 13.06 0.82
C GLU A 56 11.54 12.29 0.75
N ALA A 57 10.50 12.91 0.18
CA ALA A 57 9.21 12.25 0.00
C ALA A 57 9.32 11.00 -0.90
N ILE A 58 10.05 11.10 -2.01
CA ILE A 58 10.34 9.99 -2.91
C ILE A 58 11.03 8.86 -2.14
N LYS A 59 12.13 9.16 -1.42
CA LYS A 59 12.87 8.15 -0.65
C LYS A 59 11.97 7.43 0.35
N SER A 60 11.16 8.15 1.11
CA SER A 60 10.23 7.54 2.07
C SER A 60 9.20 6.64 1.40
N TYR A 61 8.60 7.05 0.28
CA TYR A 61 7.63 6.22 -0.42
C TYR A 61 8.26 5.02 -1.14
N GLU A 62 9.48 5.14 -1.66
CA GLU A 62 10.24 4.00 -2.20
C GLU A 62 10.53 2.95 -1.11
N LEU A 63 10.86 3.38 0.11
CA LEU A 63 11.00 2.47 1.25
C LEU A 63 9.70 1.71 1.54
N VAL A 64 8.54 2.36 1.39
CA VAL A 64 7.24 1.68 1.50
C VAL A 64 7.11 0.60 0.44
N LEU A 65 7.46 0.89 -0.82
CA LEU A 65 7.38 -0.10 -1.89
C LEU A 65 8.36 -1.26 -1.72
N ILE A 66 9.51 -1.05 -1.09
CA ILE A 66 10.43 -2.16 -0.74
C ILE A 66 9.77 -3.13 0.26
N LYS A 67 8.99 -2.62 1.22
CA LYS A 67 8.32 -3.44 2.24
C LYS A 67 6.98 -3.99 1.78
N VAL A 68 6.25 -3.20 1.00
CA VAL A 68 4.91 -3.48 0.49
C VAL A 68 4.87 -3.10 -1.01
N PRO A 69 5.39 -3.98 -1.90
CA PRO A 69 5.51 -3.69 -3.34
C PRO A 69 4.19 -3.35 -4.04
N ASN A 70 3.08 -3.84 -3.50
CA ASN A 70 1.74 -3.62 -4.02
C ASN A 70 0.98 -2.49 -3.31
N SER A 71 1.68 -1.63 -2.55
CA SER A 71 1.05 -0.49 -1.88
C SER A 71 0.53 0.51 -2.91
N LYS A 72 -0.78 0.49 -3.14
CA LYS A 72 -1.48 1.44 -4.01
C LYS A 72 -1.22 2.89 -3.57
N GLU A 73 -1.33 3.17 -2.27
CA GLU A 73 -1.15 4.53 -1.73
C GLU A 73 0.28 5.04 -1.97
N ALA A 74 1.30 4.19 -1.82
CA ALA A 74 2.68 4.60 -2.07
C ALA A 74 2.94 4.87 -3.56
N LYS A 75 2.39 4.04 -4.47
CA LYS A 75 2.49 4.25 -5.92
C LYS A 75 1.82 5.57 -6.35
N ILE A 76 0.62 5.83 -5.86
CA ILE A 76 -0.12 7.09 -6.14
C ILE A 76 0.65 8.28 -5.58
N SER A 77 1.11 8.19 -4.32
CA SER A 77 1.82 9.30 -3.68
C SER A 77 3.17 9.59 -4.35
N LEU A 78 3.89 8.57 -4.85
CA LEU A 78 5.08 8.78 -5.67
C LEU A 78 4.77 9.53 -6.96
N ALA A 79 3.73 9.10 -7.68
CA ALA A 79 3.32 9.78 -8.89
C ALA A 79 2.97 11.25 -8.63
N GLU A 80 2.26 11.56 -7.55
CA GLU A 80 1.96 12.94 -7.13
C GLU A 80 3.21 13.76 -6.83
N VAL A 81 4.20 13.19 -6.14
CA VAL A 81 5.45 13.88 -5.86
C VAL A 81 6.19 14.20 -7.16
N TYR A 82 6.28 13.24 -8.08
CA TYR A 82 6.94 13.45 -9.36
C TYR A 82 6.20 14.48 -10.24
N PHE A 83 4.88 14.46 -10.25
CA PHE A 83 4.09 15.49 -10.94
C PHE A 83 4.32 16.88 -10.32
N ALA A 84 4.33 16.99 -8.99
CA ALA A 84 4.56 18.25 -8.28
C ALA A 84 6.00 18.77 -8.44
N LYS A 85 6.99 17.88 -8.64
CA LYS A 85 8.38 18.24 -8.93
C LYS A 85 8.55 18.81 -10.35
N GLY A 86 7.69 18.42 -11.29
CA GLY A 86 7.49 19.09 -12.58
C GLY A 86 8.58 18.89 -13.64
N GLN A 87 9.55 17.99 -13.41
CA GLN A 87 10.58 17.68 -14.42
C GLN A 87 10.02 16.66 -15.43
N VAL A 88 10.26 16.87 -16.73
CA VAL A 88 9.73 15.98 -17.79
C VAL A 88 10.16 14.52 -17.59
N THR A 89 11.42 14.29 -17.19
CA THR A 89 11.98 12.96 -16.88
C THR A 89 11.31 12.27 -15.69
N ASP A 90 10.73 13.05 -14.77
CA ASP A 90 10.05 12.55 -13.58
C ASP A 90 8.61 12.14 -13.90
N ILE A 91 8.01 12.72 -14.94
CA ILE A 91 6.63 12.46 -15.32
C ILE A 91 6.46 11.05 -15.91
N GLU A 92 7.40 10.59 -16.74
CA GLU A 92 7.37 9.21 -17.26
C GLU A 92 7.44 8.19 -16.11
N LYS A 93 8.27 8.47 -15.09
CA LYS A 93 8.33 7.65 -13.87
C LYS A 93 7.00 7.69 -13.13
N ALA A 94 6.38 8.85 -12.97
CA ALA A 94 5.07 8.99 -12.33
C ALA A 94 4.02 8.09 -12.99
N VAL A 95 3.94 8.12 -14.33
CA VAL A 95 3.00 7.28 -15.11
C VAL A 95 3.33 5.79 -14.94
N SER A 96 4.61 5.43 -14.90
CA SER A 96 5.01 4.03 -14.69
C SER A 96 4.53 3.47 -13.35
N TYR A 97 4.54 4.26 -12.27
CA TYR A 97 4.04 3.85 -10.96
C TYR A 97 2.52 3.63 -10.95
N LEU A 98 1.79 4.33 -11.81
CA LEU A 98 0.33 4.22 -11.93
C LEU A 98 -0.10 3.07 -12.84
N LYS A 99 0.80 2.48 -13.62
CA LYS A 99 0.48 1.37 -14.52
C LYS A 99 -0.03 0.16 -13.72
N GLY A 100 -1.25 -0.28 -14.05
CA GLY A 100 -1.91 -1.39 -13.36
C GLY A 100 -2.46 -1.04 -11.97
N VAL A 101 -2.43 0.23 -11.56
CA VAL A 101 -3.07 0.68 -10.32
C VAL A 101 -4.53 1.01 -10.60
N HIS A 102 -5.45 0.36 -9.88
CA HIS A 102 -6.87 0.68 -9.95
C HIS A 102 -7.14 2.01 -9.23
N LEU A 103 -7.33 3.09 -9.99
CA LEU A 103 -7.63 4.42 -9.48
C LEU A 103 -9.14 4.59 -9.29
N ASN A 104 -9.56 5.05 -8.12
CA ASN A 104 -10.96 5.45 -7.88
C ASN A 104 -11.16 6.93 -8.28
N LYS A 105 -12.37 7.47 -8.08
CA LYS A 105 -12.67 8.87 -8.40
C LYS A 105 -11.82 9.86 -7.58
N SER A 106 -11.64 9.62 -6.27
CA SER A 106 -10.84 10.51 -5.42
C SER A 106 -9.36 10.49 -5.78
N ASP A 107 -8.79 9.33 -6.11
CA ASP A 107 -7.40 9.18 -6.51
C ASP A 107 -7.14 9.96 -7.81
N ARG A 108 -8.05 9.85 -8.77
CA ARG A 108 -7.96 10.59 -10.04
C ARG A 108 -7.99 12.08 -9.82
N VAL A 109 -8.92 12.58 -9.00
CA VAL A 109 -9.00 14.02 -8.66
C VAL A 109 -7.70 14.48 -8.00
N ARG A 110 -7.19 13.71 -7.02
CA ARG A 110 -5.94 14.00 -6.31
C ARG A 110 -4.73 14.05 -7.25
N LEU A 111 -4.66 13.14 -8.21
CA LEU A 111 -3.60 13.11 -9.23
C LEU A 111 -3.69 14.30 -10.19
N ILE A 112 -4.89 14.58 -10.73
CA ILE A 112 -5.11 15.69 -11.68
C ILE A 112 -4.74 17.04 -11.06
N MET A 113 -5.04 17.25 -9.77
CA MET A 113 -4.68 18.48 -9.06
C MET A 113 -3.18 18.80 -9.06
N ASN A 114 -2.34 17.77 -9.05
CA ASN A 114 -0.88 17.92 -8.98
C ASN A 114 -0.21 17.71 -10.34
N MET A 115 -0.99 17.36 -11.38
CA MET A 115 -0.49 16.98 -12.70
C MET A 115 -0.30 18.20 -13.60
N PRO A 116 0.82 18.30 -14.34
CA PRO A 116 1.00 19.33 -15.36
C PRO A 116 -0.07 19.23 -16.47
N GLU A 117 -0.52 20.38 -16.98
CA GLU A 117 -1.63 20.50 -17.94
C GLU A 117 -1.47 19.61 -19.18
N ILE A 118 -0.24 19.52 -19.72
CA ILE A 118 0.11 18.68 -20.88
C ILE A 118 -0.25 17.20 -20.64
N TYR A 119 -0.16 16.72 -19.41
CA TYR A 119 -0.43 15.31 -19.05
C TYR A 119 -1.86 15.08 -18.56
N GLN A 120 -2.58 16.12 -18.14
CA GLN A 120 -3.99 16.01 -17.78
C GLN A 120 -4.81 15.51 -18.97
N GLN A 121 -4.51 16.00 -20.18
CA GLN A 121 -5.12 15.54 -21.42
C GLN A 121 -4.94 14.03 -21.66
N TYR A 122 -3.81 13.46 -21.24
CA TYR A 122 -3.53 12.03 -21.36
C TYR A 122 -4.42 11.20 -20.41
N PHE A 123 -4.65 11.68 -19.18
CA PHE A 123 -5.52 11.01 -18.20
C PHE A 123 -7.01 11.18 -18.49
N GLU A 124 -7.41 12.31 -19.09
CA GLU A 124 -8.78 12.50 -19.56
C GLU A 124 -9.15 11.52 -20.68
N ASN A 125 -8.19 11.08 -21.50
CA ASN A 125 -8.45 10.12 -22.58
C ASN A 125 -8.58 8.67 -22.08
N ILE A 126 -8.18 8.38 -20.83
CA ILE A 126 -8.41 7.10 -20.15
C ILE A 126 -9.78 7.12 -19.43
N ARG A 127 -10.70 8.04 -19.80
CA ARG A 127 -12.05 8.16 -19.24
C ARG A 127 -13.03 7.06 -19.68
N GLU A 128 -12.63 6.17 -20.60
CA GLU A 128 -13.48 5.10 -21.12
C GLU A 128 -13.12 3.73 -20.53
#